data_AF-A0A6G0SKX5-F1
#
_entry.id   AF-A0A6G0SKX5-F1
#
_cell.length_a   1.000
_cell.length_b   1.000
_cell.length_c   1.000
_cell.angle_alpha   90.00
_cell.angle_beta   90.00
_cell.angle_gamma   90.00
#
_symmetry.space_group_name_H-M   'P 1'
#
loop_
_entity.id
_entity.type
_entity.pdbx_description
1 polymer ?
#
loop_
_entity_poly.entity_id
_entity_poly.type
_entity_poly.pdbx_seq_one_letter_code
_entity_poly.pdbx_strand_id
1 'polypeptide(L)'
;MSMRDYVQKTRHLVSCIVTNPIDVASQVHVFIFGMREGMIRYCLTRAEPSTLEAAFALREDYTVVSSYARTLAPDARASVPEPMEIDAIEAESRSRSTSTARSPRFSNDNRPRDGRQLVCYRCRKSGHRAAVCRAPAPVLASAEVVGEADDTFPAALPKNGRDQ
;
A
#
# COMPACT_ATOMS: atom_id res chain seq x y z
N MET A 1 -18.00 -43.34 35.32
CA MET A 1 -18.30 -43.73 33.92
C MET A 1 -17.71 -45.12 33.70
N SER A 2 -18.45 -46.09 33.15
CA SER A 2 -17.89 -47.44 32.96
C SER A 2 -16.96 -47.49 31.75
N MET A 3 -16.03 -48.46 31.71
CA MET A 3 -15.12 -48.66 30.56
C MET A 3 -15.86 -48.85 29.24
N ARG A 4 -17.02 -49.51 29.27
CA ARG A 4 -17.85 -49.74 28.08
C ARG A 4 -18.47 -48.44 27.58
N ASP A 5 -18.96 -47.60 28.48
CA ASP A 5 -19.52 -46.29 28.15
C ASP A 5 -18.45 -45.37 27.55
N TYR A 6 -17.22 -45.41 28.08
CA TYR A 6 -16.10 -44.64 27.51
C TYR A 6 -15.81 -45.07 26.07
N VAL A 7 -15.64 -46.37 25.81
CA VAL A 7 -15.36 -46.89 24.46
C VAL A 7 -16.50 -46.56 23.49
N GLN A 8 -17.75 -46.71 23.93
CA GLN A 8 -18.91 -46.43 23.09
C GLN A 8 -19.06 -44.94 22.78
N LYS A 9 -18.80 -44.07 23.77
CA LYS A 9 -18.77 -42.62 23.57
C LYS A 9 -17.65 -42.20 22.61
N THR A 10 -16.47 -42.79 22.72
CA THR A 10 -15.35 -42.51 21.80
C THR A 10 -15.68 -42.93 20.37
N ARG A 11 -16.25 -44.13 20.18
CA ARG A 11 -16.71 -44.59 18.85
C ARG A 11 -17.77 -43.67 18.26
N HIS A 12 -18.73 -43.23 19.09
CA HIS A 12 -19.75 -42.30 18.67
C HIS A 12 -19.15 -40.95 18.24
N LEU A 13 -18.23 -40.39 19.01
CA LEU A 13 -17.54 -39.14 18.66
C LEU A 13 -16.79 -39.25 17.31
N VAL A 14 -16.02 -40.33 17.12
CA VAL A 14 -15.32 -40.58 15.85
C VAL A 14 -16.33 -40.70 14.70
N SER A 15 -17.44 -41.41 14.91
CA SER A 15 -18.50 -41.51 13.90
C SER A 15 -19.09 -40.14 13.56
N CYS A 16 -19.35 -39.29 14.55
CA CYS A 16 -19.91 -37.95 14.33
C CYS A 16 -19.00 -37.03 13.52
N ILE A 17 -17.67 -37.16 13.71
CA ILE A 17 -16.67 -36.42 12.94
C ILE A 17 -16.61 -36.92 11.49
N VAL A 18 -16.67 -38.24 11.28
CA VAL A 18 -16.62 -38.85 9.95
C VAL A 18 -17.92 -38.62 9.16
N THR A 19 -19.08 -38.59 9.83
CA THR A 19 -20.38 -38.40 9.17
C THR A 19 -20.65 -36.95 8.76
N ASN A 20 -20.03 -35.99 9.44
CA ASN A 20 -20.16 -34.56 9.12
C ASN A 20 -18.77 -34.02 8.73
N PRO A 21 -18.29 -34.33 7.52
CA PRO A 21 -17.03 -33.78 7.06
C PRO A 21 -17.12 -32.25 7.02
N ILE A 22 -15.99 -31.60 7.28
CA ILE A 22 -15.87 -30.15 7.17
C ILE A 22 -16.25 -29.74 5.75
N ASP A 23 -17.09 -28.72 5.60
CA ASP A 23 -17.48 -28.22 4.29
C ASP A 23 -16.26 -27.69 3.51
N VAL A 24 -16.30 -27.78 2.18
CA VAL A 24 -15.15 -27.42 1.33
C VAL A 24 -14.73 -25.96 1.52
N ALA A 25 -15.68 -25.05 1.74
CA ALA A 25 -15.36 -23.62 1.95
C ALA A 25 -14.60 -23.42 3.27
N SER A 26 -15.00 -24.08 4.34
CA SER A 26 -14.29 -24.09 5.62
C SER A 26 -12.91 -24.74 5.50
N GLN A 27 -12.77 -25.81 4.73
CA GLN A 27 -11.45 -26.43 4.49
C GLN A 27 -10.50 -25.46 3.77
N VAL A 28 -10.97 -24.79 2.72
CA VAL A 28 -10.19 -23.77 1.99
C VAL A 28 -9.85 -22.59 2.91
N HIS A 29 -10.81 -22.12 3.70
CA HIS A 29 -10.60 -21.02 4.63
C HIS A 29 -9.55 -21.37 5.69
N VAL A 30 -9.66 -22.55 6.32
CA VAL A 30 -8.67 -23.05 7.29
C VAL A 30 -7.30 -23.23 6.64
N PHE A 31 -7.25 -23.72 5.39
CA PHE A 31 -6.02 -23.83 4.63
C PHE A 31 -5.32 -22.48 4.44
N ILE A 32 -6.02 -21.48 3.90
CA ILE A 32 -5.47 -20.12 3.68
C ILE A 32 -5.10 -19.47 5.01
N PHE A 33 -5.95 -19.59 6.02
CA PHE A 33 -5.70 -19.01 7.35
C PHE A 33 -4.49 -19.63 8.05
N GLY A 34 -4.27 -20.94 7.87
CA GLY A 34 -3.11 -21.65 8.40
C GLY A 34 -1.78 -21.31 7.73
N MET A 35 -1.79 -20.57 6.61
CA MET A 35 -0.57 -20.15 5.94
C MET A 35 0.15 -19.01 6.69
N ARG A 36 1.48 -18.96 6.56
CA ARG A 36 2.28 -17.83 7.05
C ARG A 36 1.75 -16.53 6.42
N GLU A 37 1.58 -15.51 7.26
CA GLU A 37 1.23 -14.17 6.82
C GLU A 37 2.25 -13.63 5.80
N GLY A 38 1.75 -13.07 4.71
CA GLY A 38 2.58 -12.59 3.61
C GLY A 38 1.81 -12.50 2.30
N MET A 39 2.54 -12.24 1.23
CA MET A 39 1.96 -11.96 -0.09
C MET A 39 1.16 -13.15 -0.64
N ILE A 40 1.62 -14.38 -0.44
CA ILE A 40 0.91 -15.59 -0.86
C ILE A 40 -0.47 -15.68 -0.20
N ARG A 41 -0.53 -15.50 1.14
CA ARG A 41 -1.79 -15.55 1.89
C ARG A 41 -2.74 -14.45 1.42
N TYR A 42 -2.23 -13.23 1.25
CA TYR A 42 -3.02 -12.10 0.73
C TYR A 42 -3.60 -12.37 -0.66
N CYS A 43 -2.79 -12.90 -1.58
CA CYS A 43 -3.24 -13.24 -2.93
C CYS A 43 -4.32 -14.31 -2.93
N LEU A 44 -4.17 -15.36 -2.11
CA LEU A 44 -5.16 -16.44 -2.00
C LEU A 44 -6.47 -15.96 -1.37
N THR A 45 -6.42 -15.10 -0.36
CA THR A 45 -7.64 -14.50 0.23
C THR A 45 -8.40 -13.65 -0.78
N ARG A 46 -7.70 -12.92 -1.67
CA ARG A 46 -8.35 -12.15 -2.75
C ARG A 46 -8.85 -13.00 -3.91
N ALA A 47 -8.20 -14.13 -4.17
CA ALA A 47 -8.57 -15.01 -5.28
C ALA A 47 -9.83 -15.83 -4.99
N GLU A 48 -10.22 -15.95 -3.72
CA GLU A 48 -11.40 -16.72 -3.26
C GLU A 48 -11.52 -18.10 -3.95
N PRO A 49 -10.50 -18.98 -3.79
CA PRO A 49 -10.54 -20.28 -4.44
C PRO A 49 -11.74 -21.09 -3.93
N SER A 50 -12.49 -21.68 -4.84
CA SER A 50 -13.69 -22.47 -4.52
C SER A 50 -13.40 -23.89 -4.07
N THR A 51 -12.16 -24.36 -4.26
CA THR A 51 -11.71 -25.72 -3.92
C THR A 51 -10.30 -25.71 -3.35
N LEU A 52 -9.96 -26.77 -2.60
CA LEU A 52 -8.63 -26.94 -2.01
C LEU A 52 -7.56 -27.10 -3.09
N GLU A 53 -7.86 -27.85 -4.15
CA GLU A 53 -6.96 -28.03 -5.30
C GLU A 53 -6.65 -26.70 -6.00
N ALA A 54 -7.66 -25.84 -6.20
CA ALA A 54 -7.42 -24.50 -6.75
C ALA A 54 -6.55 -23.65 -5.82
N ALA A 55 -6.73 -23.74 -4.51
CA ALA A 55 -5.89 -23.05 -3.54
C ALA A 55 -4.44 -23.55 -3.57
N PHE A 56 -4.22 -24.86 -3.76
CA PHE A 56 -2.89 -25.44 -3.92
C PHE A 56 -2.22 -24.99 -5.22
N ALA A 57 -2.92 -25.07 -6.35
CA ALA A 57 -2.40 -24.65 -7.65
C ALA A 57 -1.96 -23.17 -7.59
N LEU A 58 -2.81 -22.28 -7.06
CA LEU A 58 -2.47 -20.87 -6.91
C LEU A 58 -1.28 -20.63 -5.96
N ARG A 59 -1.16 -21.42 -4.89
CA ARG A 59 -0.02 -21.34 -3.98
C ARG A 59 1.27 -21.73 -4.69
N GLU A 60 1.26 -22.81 -5.46
CA GLU A 60 2.40 -23.30 -6.23
C GLU A 60 2.79 -22.30 -7.32
N ASP A 61 1.81 -21.84 -8.10
CA ASP A 61 2.00 -20.81 -9.13
C ASP A 61 2.66 -19.58 -8.53
N TYR A 62 2.21 -19.10 -7.36
CA TYR A 62 2.85 -17.96 -6.72
C TYR A 62 4.27 -18.27 -6.25
N THR A 63 4.55 -19.48 -5.74
CA THR A 63 5.93 -19.85 -5.33
C THR A 63 6.88 -19.92 -6.52
N VAL A 64 6.43 -20.52 -7.63
CA VAL A 64 7.15 -20.54 -8.91
C VAL A 64 7.34 -19.11 -9.37
N VAL A 65 6.30 -18.29 -9.31
CA VAL A 65 6.33 -16.90 -9.73
C VAL A 65 7.35 -16.07 -8.95
N SER A 66 7.28 -16.18 -7.62
CA SER A 66 8.18 -15.48 -6.72
C SER A 66 9.63 -15.94 -6.88
N SER A 67 9.85 -17.21 -7.23
CA SER A 67 11.19 -17.75 -7.48
C SER A 67 11.84 -17.13 -8.72
N TYR A 68 11.11 -16.99 -9.85
CA TYR A 68 11.65 -16.32 -11.02
C TYR A 68 11.93 -14.84 -10.77
N ALA A 69 11.07 -14.18 -9.96
CA ALA A 69 11.26 -12.77 -9.67
C ALA A 69 12.53 -12.55 -8.84
N ARG A 70 12.88 -13.53 -7.99
CA ARG A 70 14.11 -13.54 -7.20
C ARG A 70 15.35 -13.88 -8.03
N THR A 71 15.25 -14.73 -9.05
CA THR A 71 16.38 -15.00 -9.96
C THR A 71 16.68 -13.86 -10.92
N LEU A 72 15.68 -13.03 -11.27
CA LEU A 72 15.85 -11.85 -12.12
C LEU A 72 16.41 -10.61 -11.41
N ALA A 73 16.58 -10.65 -10.08
CA ALA A 73 17.20 -9.58 -9.30
C ALA A 73 18.38 -10.18 -8.52
N PRO A 74 19.59 -10.26 -9.12
CA PRO A 74 20.58 -9.19 -8.95
C PRO A 74 21.63 -9.01 -10.08
N ASP A 75 21.44 -9.51 -11.30
CA ASP A 75 22.51 -9.41 -12.35
C ASP A 75 22.10 -8.74 -13.67
N ALA A 76 20.83 -8.35 -13.83
CA ALA A 76 20.33 -7.74 -15.08
C ALA A 76 20.51 -6.20 -15.14
N ARG A 77 21.51 -5.63 -14.46
CA ARG A 77 21.83 -4.18 -14.57
C ARG A 77 22.92 -3.86 -15.59
N ALA A 78 23.45 -4.86 -16.30
CA ALA A 78 24.56 -4.65 -17.24
C ALA A 78 24.15 -4.46 -18.71
N SER A 79 22.88 -4.63 -19.09
CA SER A 79 22.49 -4.45 -20.50
C SER A 79 21.03 -4.06 -20.66
N VAL A 80 20.70 -2.84 -20.23
CA VAL A 80 19.58 -2.11 -20.86
C VAL A 80 20.20 -1.44 -22.09
N PRO A 81 19.75 -1.76 -23.32
CA PRO A 81 20.21 -1.04 -24.50
C PRO A 81 19.86 0.44 -24.34
N GLU A 82 20.83 1.30 -24.58
CA GLU A 82 20.66 2.75 -24.51
C GLU A 82 19.49 3.15 -25.43
N PRO A 83 18.52 3.94 -24.94
CA PRO A 83 17.41 4.37 -25.77
C PRO A 83 17.96 5.21 -26.93
N MET A 84 17.73 4.74 -28.16
CA MET A 84 18.12 5.45 -29.38
C MET A 84 17.46 6.82 -29.41
N GLU A 85 18.25 7.89 -29.54
CA GLU A 85 17.72 9.25 -29.66
C GLU A 85 16.92 9.37 -30.96
N ILE A 86 15.69 9.87 -30.84
CA ILE A 86 14.83 10.20 -31.96
C ILE A 86 15.07 11.68 -32.26
N ASP A 87 15.77 11.98 -33.35
CA ASP A 87 16.00 13.36 -33.79
C ASP A 87 14.67 14.03 -34.16
N ALA A 88 14.40 15.17 -33.53
CA ALA A 88 13.23 15.98 -33.84
C ALA A 88 13.41 16.61 -35.23
N ILE A 89 12.43 16.35 -36.09
CA ILE A 89 12.34 16.91 -37.44
C ILE A 89 12.28 18.45 -37.32
N GLU A 90 13.28 19.16 -37.85
CA GLU A 90 13.20 20.63 -37.96
C GLU A 90 12.14 20.99 -38.99
N ALA A 91 10.97 21.38 -38.50
CA ALA A 91 9.95 22.02 -39.32
C ALA A 91 10.49 23.38 -39.79
N GLU A 92 10.60 23.50 -41.11
CA GLU A 92 11.08 24.65 -41.84
C GLU A 92 10.48 25.97 -41.35
N SER A 93 11.39 26.92 -41.19
CA SER A 93 11.21 28.30 -40.78
C SER A 93 10.04 29.03 -41.45
N ARG A 94 9.03 29.39 -40.65
CA ARG A 94 8.33 30.68 -40.79
C ARG A 94 7.61 31.03 -39.49
N SER A 95 8.31 31.76 -38.61
CA SER A 95 7.83 32.95 -37.89
C SER A 95 8.71 33.27 -36.68
N ARG A 96 9.72 34.12 -36.93
CA ARG A 96 10.21 35.20 -36.06
C ARG A 96 9.84 35.11 -34.55
N SER A 97 10.80 34.69 -33.70
CA SER A 97 11.39 35.52 -32.62
C SER A 97 12.10 34.67 -31.55
N THR A 98 13.41 34.93 -31.43
CA THR A 98 14.25 34.88 -30.22
C THR A 98 14.60 33.55 -29.52
N SER A 99 15.91 33.30 -29.50
CA SER A 99 16.70 32.78 -28.38
C SER A 99 16.76 31.25 -28.14
N THR A 100 17.81 30.67 -28.73
CA THR A 100 18.79 29.75 -28.13
C THR A 100 18.44 28.95 -26.87
N ALA A 101 18.72 27.64 -27.00
CA ALA A 101 19.22 26.70 -26.00
C ALA A 101 18.18 25.99 -25.12
N ARG A 102 18.26 24.65 -25.11
CA ARG A 102 17.99 23.84 -23.90
C ARG A 102 18.61 22.44 -23.98
N SER A 103 19.89 22.37 -23.58
CA SER A 103 20.43 21.18 -22.93
C SER A 103 19.72 20.96 -21.58
N PRO A 104 19.38 19.72 -21.18
CA PRO A 104 19.03 19.43 -19.79
C PRO A 104 20.31 19.08 -19.02
N ARG A 105 21.02 20.09 -18.51
CA ARG A 105 21.98 19.85 -17.42
C ARG A 105 21.18 19.71 -16.13
N PHE A 106 21.41 18.61 -15.40
CA PHE A 106 21.00 18.46 -14.01
C PHE A 106 21.67 19.56 -13.18
N SER A 107 20.99 20.71 -13.07
CA SER A 107 21.39 21.80 -12.21
C SER A 107 20.61 21.68 -10.91
N ASN A 108 21.31 21.43 -9.80
CA ASN A 108 20.81 21.56 -8.42
C ASN A 108 20.58 23.04 -8.05
N ASP A 109 20.02 23.81 -8.98
CA ASP A 109 19.68 25.20 -8.75
C ASP A 109 18.45 25.24 -7.86
N ASN A 110 18.70 25.50 -6.58
CA ASN A 110 17.71 25.99 -5.62
C ASN A 110 17.14 27.38 -6.00
N ARG A 111 17.29 27.83 -7.25
CA ARG A 111 16.71 29.07 -7.73
C ARG A 111 15.26 28.83 -8.18
N PRO A 112 14.31 29.65 -7.71
CA PRO A 112 12.95 29.63 -8.22
C PRO A 112 12.97 29.85 -9.73
N ARG A 113 12.34 28.92 -10.48
CA ARG A 113 12.27 28.96 -11.95
C ARG A 113 11.45 30.16 -12.47
N ASP A 114 10.63 30.75 -11.61
CA ASP A 114 9.97 32.03 -11.79
C ASP A 114 10.43 32.94 -10.66
N GLY A 115 10.73 34.22 -10.91
CA GLY A 115 11.17 35.21 -9.90
C GLY A 115 10.20 35.48 -8.74
N ARG A 116 9.25 34.58 -8.48
CA ARG A 116 8.42 34.51 -7.29
C ARG A 116 9.24 33.95 -6.14
N GLN A 117 9.25 34.66 -5.01
CA GLN A 117 9.98 34.24 -3.83
C GLN A 117 9.45 32.89 -3.32
N LEU A 118 10.34 31.89 -3.23
CA LEU A 118 10.00 30.58 -2.69
C LEU A 118 9.56 30.73 -1.23
N VAL A 119 8.29 30.47 -0.94
CA VAL A 119 7.72 30.45 0.42
C VAL A 119 7.70 29.04 0.98
N CYS A 120 8.14 28.90 2.22
CA CYS A 120 8.12 27.62 2.93
C CYS A 120 6.69 27.28 3.34
N TYR A 121 6.11 26.18 2.86
CA TYR A 121 4.75 25.78 3.26
C TYR A 121 4.61 25.44 4.76
N ARG A 122 5.71 25.18 5.49
CA ARG A 122 5.66 24.93 6.95
C ARG A 122 5.53 26.21 7.77
N CYS A 123 6.29 27.27 7.44
CA CYS A 123 6.35 28.49 8.26
C CYS A 123 5.89 29.76 7.52
N ARG A 124 5.49 29.63 6.24
CA ARG A 124 5.09 30.70 5.32
C ARG A 124 6.15 31.79 5.08
N LYS A 125 7.39 31.62 5.55
CA LYS A 125 8.51 32.55 5.32
C LYS A 125 9.18 32.26 3.98
N SER A 126 9.63 33.31 3.29
CA SER A 126 10.40 33.17 2.06
C SER A 126 11.86 32.77 2.32
N GLY A 127 12.54 32.22 1.32
CA GLY A 127 14.00 31.98 1.35
C GLY A 127 14.45 30.56 1.70
N HIS A 128 13.55 29.63 2.04
CA HIS A 128 13.90 28.22 2.23
C HIS A 128 12.74 27.27 1.89
N ARG A 129 13.05 25.99 1.66
CA ARG A 129 12.07 24.91 1.45
C ARG A 129 11.65 24.29 2.78
N ALA A 130 10.45 23.69 2.79
CA ALA A 130 9.93 22.95 3.94
C ALA A 130 10.91 21.88 4.48
N ALA A 131 11.68 21.23 3.60
CA ALA A 131 12.68 20.24 3.98
C ALA A 131 13.83 20.78 4.85
N VAL A 132 14.19 22.06 4.71
CA VAL A 132 15.27 22.73 5.45
C VAL A 132 14.72 23.58 6.61
N CYS A 133 13.39 23.60 6.77
CA CYS A 133 12.74 24.41 7.79
C CYS A 133 12.91 23.77 9.17
N ARG A 134 13.42 24.56 10.13
CA ARG A 134 13.50 24.18 11.55
C ARG A 134 12.17 24.34 12.31
N ALA A 135 11.10 24.81 11.66
CA ALA A 135 9.80 24.87 12.31
C ALA A 135 9.28 23.44 12.56
N PRO A 136 8.69 23.14 13.74
CA PRO A 136 8.07 21.85 14.00
C PRO A 136 7.04 21.54 12.91
N ALA A 137 6.98 20.29 12.47
CA ALA A 137 6.04 19.89 11.43
C ALA A 137 4.62 20.21 11.90
N PRO A 138 3.78 20.88 11.09
CA PRO A 138 2.41 21.12 11.46
C PRO A 138 1.72 19.77 11.65
N VAL A 139 1.16 19.55 12.85
CA VAL A 139 0.28 18.42 13.11
C VAL A 139 -0.97 18.67 12.28
N LEU A 140 -1.21 17.83 11.28
CA LEU A 140 -2.44 17.89 10.49
C LEU A 140 -3.59 17.48 11.42
N ALA A 141 -4.35 18.45 11.91
CA ALA A 141 -5.71 18.20 12.37
C ALA A 141 -6.52 17.79 11.13
N SER A 142 -7.09 16.59 11.18
CA SER A 142 -7.82 15.98 10.07
C SER A 142 -8.88 16.92 9.51
N ALA A 143 -8.95 16.92 8.18
CA ALA A 143 -9.91 17.67 7.38
C ALA A 143 -11.34 17.42 7.86
N GLU A 144 -12.01 18.52 8.22
CA GLU A 144 -13.44 18.63 8.40
C GLU A 144 -14.12 18.39 7.04
N VAL A 145 -14.75 17.22 6.93
CA VAL A 145 -15.71 16.91 5.86
C VAL A 145 -17.06 17.48 6.29
N VAL A 146 -17.59 18.29 5.37
CA VAL A 146 -18.93 18.87 5.33
C VAL A 146 -20.00 17.86 5.74
N GLY A 147 -20.79 18.24 6.74
CA GLY A 147 -22.06 17.61 7.10
C GLY A 147 -23.00 18.69 7.65
N GLU A 148 -23.89 19.17 6.79
CA GLU A 148 -25.03 20.01 7.13
C GLU A 148 -26.20 19.08 7.46
N ALA A 149 -26.70 19.12 8.71
CA ALA A 149 -28.11 19.02 9.11
C ALA A 149 -28.24 18.63 10.60
N ASP A 150 -28.73 19.61 11.35
CA ASP A 150 -29.64 19.55 12.49
C ASP A 150 -29.32 18.86 13.83
N ASP A 151 -29.56 19.70 14.84
CA ASP A 151 -30.11 19.46 16.16
C ASP A 151 -29.22 18.98 17.33
N THR A 152 -29.28 19.85 18.35
CA THR A 152 -29.10 19.58 19.78
C THR A 152 -27.69 19.79 20.34
N PHE A 153 -27.44 21.03 20.81
CA PHE A 153 -26.56 21.23 21.96
C PHE A 153 -27.16 20.51 23.19
N PRO A 154 -26.32 19.96 24.08
CA PRO A 154 -26.11 20.75 25.28
C PRO A 154 -24.64 20.87 25.68
N ALA A 155 -24.36 22.08 26.18
CA ALA A 155 -23.17 22.42 26.92
C ALA A 155 -22.97 21.49 28.13
N ALA A 156 -21.73 21.07 28.34
CA ALA A 156 -21.26 20.57 29.62
C ALA A 156 -19.97 21.33 30.03
N LEU A 157 -20.18 22.20 31.01
CA LEU A 157 -19.26 22.80 31.98
C LEU A 157 -17.81 22.24 32.03
N PRO A 158 -16.76 23.08 32.05
CA PRO A 158 -15.43 22.67 32.47
C PRO A 158 -15.36 22.54 34.01
N LYS A 159 -14.75 21.44 34.49
CA LYS A 159 -14.36 21.30 35.90
C LYS A 159 -13.18 22.21 36.20
N ASN A 160 -13.40 23.11 37.14
CA ASN A 160 -12.45 24.08 37.65
C ASN A 160 -11.20 23.40 38.21
N GLY A 161 -10.03 23.89 37.83
CA GLY A 161 -8.77 23.71 38.55
C GLY A 161 -8.09 25.07 38.69
N ARG A 162 -8.11 25.63 39.90
CA ARG A 162 -7.20 26.69 40.32
C ARG A 162 -6.86 26.50 41.79
N ASP A 163 -5.64 26.06 42.00
CA ASP A 163 -4.83 26.39 43.17
C ASP A 163 -4.44 27.87 43.14
N GLN A 164 -4.29 28.41 44.35
CA GLN A 164 -3.85 29.76 44.77
C GLN A 164 -4.95 30.81 44.95
#